data_AF-Q5JG86-F1
#
_entry.id   AF-Q5JG86-F1
#
_cell.length_a   1.000
_cell.length_b   1.000
_cell.length_c   1.000
_cell.angle_alpha   90.00
_cell.angle_beta   90.00
_cell.angle_gamma   90.00
#
_symmetry.space_group_name_H-M   'P 1'
#
loop_
_entity.id
_entity.type
_entity.pdbx_description
1 polymer ?
#
loop_
_entity_poly.entity_id
_entity_poly.type
_entity_poly.pdbx_seq_one_letter_code
_entity_poly.pdbx_strand_id
1 'polypeptide(L)'
;MVTRMSYESFAEKIKFRSGEFDKELFKRIVEYIIEKELVTPKSIEVYRSGVEVKIRAIAEMMLVDEFDLDIVQAVDYLSIASFVISMTILSKIEGNEPSDELEKYIIEKLYTPQIKEMFLTRKFMTNPILEEFEVIKFVKDTPEGPLESYGVRILIDKSGDRDFDEVFLETTKGTLQEIVNYISEVISDDARKNSEKE
;
A
#
# COMPACT_ATOMS: atom_id res chain seq x y z
N MET A 1 6.54 -9.42 17.98
CA MET A 1 6.41 -10.84 17.57
C MET A 1 5.04 -10.99 16.94
N VAL A 2 4.99 -11.10 15.62
CA VAL A 2 3.73 -11.28 14.89
C VAL A 2 3.27 -12.72 15.09
N THR A 3 2.17 -12.92 15.80
CA THR A 3 1.57 -14.26 15.97
C THR A 3 0.98 -14.68 14.63
N ARG A 4 1.56 -15.71 14.00
CA ARG A 4 1.00 -16.32 12.79
C ARG A 4 -0.36 -16.92 13.15
N MET A 5 -1.41 -16.43 12.51
CA MET A 5 -2.75 -16.96 12.59
C MET A 5 -3.06 -17.57 11.23
N SER A 6 -3.51 -18.83 11.20
CA SER A 6 -3.96 -19.43 9.95
C SER A 6 -5.19 -18.68 9.43
N TYR A 7 -5.40 -18.69 8.12
CA TYR A 7 -6.56 -18.02 7.53
C TYR A 7 -7.88 -18.65 8.01
N GLU A 8 -7.91 -19.94 8.32
CA GLU A 8 -9.08 -20.60 8.92
C GLU A 8 -9.32 -20.09 10.35
N SER A 9 -8.26 -19.97 11.15
CA SER A 9 -8.35 -19.42 12.51
C SER A 9 -8.83 -17.97 12.49
N PHE A 10 -8.47 -17.21 11.45
CA PHE A 10 -8.95 -15.85 11.25
C PHE A 10 -10.41 -15.83 10.77
N ALA A 11 -10.79 -16.70 9.82
CA ALA A 11 -12.15 -16.88 9.34
C ALA A 11 -13.12 -17.21 10.49
N GLU A 12 -12.73 -18.12 11.39
CA GLU A 12 -13.47 -18.44 12.61
C GLU A 12 -13.63 -17.21 13.52
N LYS A 13 -12.58 -16.41 13.69
CA LYS A 13 -12.61 -15.20 14.53
C LYS A 13 -13.51 -14.10 14.01
N ILE A 14 -13.53 -13.89 12.69
CA ILE A 14 -14.45 -12.92 12.08
C ILE A 14 -15.88 -13.49 11.95
N LYS A 15 -16.12 -14.69 12.50
CA LYS A 15 -17.38 -15.44 12.40
C LYS A 15 -17.85 -15.50 10.96
N PHE A 16 -17.00 -16.00 10.05
CA PHE A 16 -17.30 -16.15 8.62
C PHE A 16 -18.79 -16.44 8.42
N ARG A 17 -19.52 -15.43 7.94
CA ARG A 17 -20.95 -15.30 8.24
C ARG A 17 -21.80 -16.14 7.30
N SER A 18 -21.17 -16.72 6.29
CA SER A 18 -21.81 -17.14 5.06
C SER A 18 -21.29 -18.51 4.61
N GLY A 19 -21.64 -19.54 5.38
CA GLY A 19 -21.40 -20.93 5.02
C GLY A 19 -20.05 -21.49 5.51
N GLU A 20 -19.61 -22.57 4.86
CA GLU A 20 -18.32 -23.20 5.13
C GLU A 20 -17.19 -22.48 4.39
N PHE A 21 -16.06 -22.29 5.06
CA PHE A 21 -14.90 -21.65 4.44
C PHE A 21 -14.22 -22.61 3.45
N ASP A 22 -14.33 -22.32 2.15
CA ASP A 22 -13.64 -23.05 1.09
C ASP A 22 -12.20 -22.52 0.88
N LYS A 23 -11.22 -23.39 1.12
CA LYS A 23 -9.79 -23.09 1.00
C LYS A 23 -9.30 -22.93 -0.43
N GLU A 24 -9.85 -23.70 -1.37
CA GLU A 24 -9.43 -23.63 -2.78
C GLU A 24 -10.03 -22.39 -3.44
N LEU A 25 -11.27 -22.06 -3.12
CA LEU A 25 -11.87 -20.77 -3.50
C LEU A 25 -11.06 -19.60 -2.92
N PHE A 26 -10.68 -19.68 -1.63
CA PHE A 26 -9.86 -18.66 -1.00
C PHE A 26 -8.54 -18.40 -1.75
N LYS A 27 -7.80 -19.46 -2.11
CA LYS A 27 -6.55 -19.34 -2.87
C LYS A 27 -6.77 -18.64 -4.20
N ARG A 28 -7.80 -19.04 -4.95
CA ARG A 28 -8.15 -18.41 -6.24
C ARG A 28 -8.48 -16.93 -6.09
N ILE A 29 -9.17 -16.54 -5.01
CA ILE A 29 -9.48 -15.14 -4.72
C ILE A 29 -8.20 -14.35 -4.41
N VAL A 30 -7.27 -14.91 -3.62
CA VAL A 30 -5.97 -14.27 -3.33
C VAL A 30 -5.16 -14.07 -4.62
N GLU A 31 -5.07 -15.09 -5.46
CA GLU A 31 -4.40 -15.02 -6.76
C GLU A 31 -5.03 -13.94 -7.64
N TYR A 32 -6.36 -13.94 -7.77
CA TYR A 32 -7.09 -12.94 -8.54
C TYR A 32 -6.85 -11.50 -8.05
N ILE A 33 -6.87 -11.28 -6.73
CA ILE A 33 -6.61 -9.97 -6.13
C ILE A 33 -5.20 -9.46 -6.50
N ILE A 34 -4.22 -10.36 -6.51
CA ILE A 34 -2.83 -10.03 -6.86
C ILE A 34 -2.70 -9.76 -8.36
N GLU A 35 -3.26 -10.63 -9.21
CA GLU A 35 -3.20 -10.49 -10.68
C GLU A 35 -3.94 -9.26 -11.21
N LYS A 36 -5.00 -8.84 -10.53
CA LYS A 36 -5.75 -7.61 -10.85
C LYS A 36 -5.20 -6.37 -10.14
N GLU A 37 -4.10 -6.49 -9.42
CA GLU A 37 -3.43 -5.41 -8.67
C GLU A 37 -4.38 -4.69 -7.68
N LEU A 38 -5.38 -5.40 -7.14
CA LEU A 38 -6.38 -4.83 -6.22
C LEU A 38 -5.81 -4.53 -4.84
N VAL A 39 -4.75 -5.26 -4.48
CA VAL A 39 -3.91 -4.96 -3.33
C VAL A 39 -2.54 -4.61 -3.87
N THR A 40 -2.18 -3.35 -3.73
CA THR A 40 -0.81 -2.91 -3.99
C THR A 40 0.04 -3.10 -2.75
N PRO A 41 1.35 -3.35 -2.90
CA PRO A 41 2.36 -3.16 -1.87
C PRO A 41 2.13 -1.98 -0.89
N LYS A 42 1.74 -0.82 -1.42
CA LYS A 42 1.48 0.40 -0.63
C LYS A 42 0.20 0.31 0.22
N SER A 43 -0.76 -0.52 -0.20
CA SER A 43 -2.04 -0.72 0.51
C SER A 43 -1.97 -1.73 1.65
N ILE A 44 -0.84 -2.41 1.83
CA ILE A 44 -0.66 -3.50 2.80
C ILE A 44 -0.71 -3.04 4.28
N GLU A 45 -0.74 -1.74 4.54
CA GLU A 45 -0.77 -1.14 5.89
C GLU A 45 -2.17 -0.78 6.41
N VAL A 46 -3.22 -1.27 5.76
CA VAL A 46 -4.61 -0.92 6.08
C VAL A 46 -5.13 -1.57 7.38
N TYR A 47 -4.51 -2.62 7.90
CA TYR A 47 -5.20 -3.50 8.86
C TYR A 47 -5.14 -3.12 10.35
N ARG A 48 -4.69 -1.92 10.73
CA ARG A 48 -4.79 -1.45 12.12
C ARG A 48 -5.77 -0.32 12.38
N SER A 49 -6.18 0.44 11.36
CA SER A 49 -7.03 1.61 11.55
C SER A 49 -8.04 1.74 10.40
N GLY A 50 -9.23 1.17 10.61
CA GLY A 50 -10.48 1.54 9.92
C GLY A 50 -10.46 1.61 8.39
N VAL A 51 -10.58 0.47 7.71
CA VAL A 51 -11.06 0.43 6.31
C VAL A 51 -12.26 -0.51 6.22
N GLU A 52 -13.42 0.02 6.63
CA GLU A 52 -14.72 -0.59 6.32
C GLU A 52 -15.38 0.02 5.07
N VAL A 53 -14.77 1.01 4.42
CA VAL A 53 -15.47 1.77 3.34
C VAL A 53 -15.01 1.44 1.91
N LYS A 54 -14.03 0.55 1.70
CA LYS A 54 -13.63 0.11 0.34
C LYS A 54 -13.81 -1.37 0.04
N ILE A 55 -13.95 -2.22 1.07
CA ILE A 55 -14.06 -3.68 0.89
C ILE A 55 -15.37 -4.05 0.20
N ARG A 56 -16.50 -3.47 0.61
CA ARG A 56 -17.81 -3.82 0.05
C ARG A 56 -17.94 -3.47 -1.44
N ALA A 57 -17.52 -2.26 -1.84
CA ALA A 57 -17.59 -1.85 -3.24
C ALA A 57 -16.65 -2.68 -4.13
N ILE A 58 -15.44 -2.98 -3.67
CA ILE A 58 -14.50 -3.85 -4.39
C ILE A 58 -15.06 -5.27 -4.50
N ALA A 59 -15.60 -5.81 -3.40
CA ALA A 59 -16.22 -7.14 -3.39
C ALA A 59 -17.40 -7.22 -4.37
N GLU A 60 -18.27 -6.21 -4.36
CA GLU A 60 -19.44 -6.12 -5.26
C GLU A 60 -19.03 -6.01 -6.73
N MET A 61 -18.04 -5.18 -7.05
CA MET A 61 -17.61 -4.95 -8.44
C MET A 61 -16.77 -6.08 -9.03
N MET A 62 -16.11 -6.89 -8.19
CA MET A 62 -15.00 -7.73 -8.67
C MET A 62 -15.04 -9.19 -8.21
N LEU A 63 -15.74 -9.51 -7.12
CA LEU A 63 -15.75 -10.88 -6.59
C LEU A 63 -17.12 -11.55 -6.72
N VAL A 64 -18.21 -10.79 -6.63
CA VAL A 64 -19.58 -11.32 -6.73
C VAL A 64 -19.80 -12.06 -8.05
N ASP A 65 -19.55 -11.38 -9.18
CA ASP A 65 -19.78 -11.96 -10.51
C ASP A 65 -18.69 -12.97 -10.91
N GLU A 66 -17.44 -12.72 -10.54
CA GLU A 66 -16.29 -13.57 -10.93
C GLU A 66 -16.32 -14.94 -10.24
N PHE A 67 -16.77 -14.98 -8.99
CA PHE A 67 -16.72 -16.18 -8.15
C PHE A 67 -18.10 -16.74 -7.78
N ASP A 68 -19.18 -16.16 -8.32
CA ASP A 68 -20.57 -16.53 -8.01
C ASP A 68 -20.84 -16.52 -6.50
N LEU A 69 -20.48 -15.40 -5.87
CA LEU A 69 -20.59 -15.20 -4.42
C LEU A 69 -21.68 -14.19 -4.10
N ASP A 70 -22.40 -14.41 -3.00
CA ASP A 70 -23.18 -13.31 -2.45
C ASP A 70 -22.26 -12.21 -1.89
N ILE A 71 -22.81 -10.99 -1.74
CA ILE A 71 -22.03 -9.84 -1.29
C ILE A 71 -21.42 -10.04 0.11
N VAL A 72 -22.04 -10.83 0.98
CA VAL A 72 -21.52 -11.10 2.32
C VAL A 72 -20.32 -12.05 2.23
N GLN A 73 -20.42 -13.10 1.44
CA GLN A 73 -19.32 -14.03 1.13
C GLN A 73 -18.14 -13.29 0.50
N ALA A 74 -18.41 -12.50 -0.53
CA ALA A 74 -17.39 -11.73 -1.24
C ALA A 74 -16.63 -10.78 -0.29
N VAL A 75 -17.35 -10.11 0.62
CA VAL A 75 -16.74 -9.24 1.65
C VAL A 75 -15.91 -10.04 2.65
N ASP A 76 -16.41 -11.16 3.15
CA ASP A 76 -15.70 -11.99 4.12
C ASP A 76 -14.41 -12.56 3.49
N TYR A 77 -14.48 -13.09 2.26
CA TYR A 77 -13.31 -13.58 1.53
C TYR A 77 -12.27 -12.49 1.25
N LEU A 78 -12.69 -11.31 0.78
CA LEU A 78 -11.78 -10.20 0.52
C LEU A 78 -11.07 -9.72 1.80
N SER A 79 -11.80 -9.72 2.92
CA SER A 79 -11.26 -9.35 4.23
C SER A 79 -10.19 -10.33 4.69
N ILE A 80 -10.46 -11.64 4.59
CA ILE A 80 -9.49 -12.69 4.93
C ILE A 80 -8.28 -12.61 3.99
N ALA A 81 -8.50 -12.46 2.69
CA ALA A 81 -7.44 -12.43 1.68
C ALA A 81 -6.47 -11.28 1.93
N SER A 82 -7.01 -10.09 2.16
CA SER A 82 -6.21 -8.90 2.44
C SER A 82 -5.44 -9.04 3.75
N PHE A 83 -6.06 -9.60 4.80
CA PHE A 83 -5.38 -9.88 6.07
C PHE A 83 -4.19 -10.84 5.87
N VAL A 84 -4.42 -11.95 5.16
CA VAL A 84 -3.37 -12.95 4.89
C VAL A 84 -2.22 -12.34 4.11
N ILE A 85 -2.50 -11.63 3.01
CA ILE A 85 -1.49 -10.92 2.23
C ILE A 85 -0.64 -10.01 3.14
N SER A 86 -1.29 -9.18 3.96
CA SER A 86 -0.59 -8.25 4.85
C SER A 86 0.28 -8.97 5.89
N MET A 87 -0.25 -10.02 6.50
CA MET A 87 0.45 -10.77 7.55
C MET A 87 1.62 -11.58 6.99
N THR A 88 1.49 -12.14 5.79
CA THR A 88 2.57 -12.85 5.10
C THR A 88 3.73 -11.90 4.80
N ILE A 89 3.46 -10.73 4.22
CA ILE A 89 4.49 -9.73 3.91
C ILE A 89 5.16 -9.23 5.18
N LEU A 90 4.38 -8.91 6.21
CA LEU A 90 4.90 -8.52 7.51
C LEU A 90 5.79 -9.61 8.12
N SER A 91 5.35 -10.87 8.07
CA SER A 91 6.11 -12.00 8.58
C SER A 91 7.45 -12.16 7.85
N LYS A 92 7.49 -11.93 6.53
CA LYS A 92 8.74 -11.93 5.75
C LYS A 92 9.67 -10.79 6.14
N ILE A 93 9.14 -9.58 6.38
CA ILE A 93 9.93 -8.43 6.85
C ILE A 93 10.57 -8.72 8.22
N GLU A 94 9.85 -9.42 9.11
CA GLU A 94 10.36 -9.87 10.41
C GLU A 94 11.35 -11.07 10.31
N GLY A 95 11.67 -11.53 9.10
CA GLY A 95 12.68 -12.56 8.85
C GLY A 95 12.18 -14.00 8.95
N ASN A 96 10.86 -14.22 8.89
CA ASN A 96 10.31 -15.57 8.90
C ASN A 96 10.19 -16.13 7.47
N GLU A 97 10.38 -17.44 7.33
CA GLU A 97 10.21 -18.15 6.06
C GLU A 97 8.74 -18.54 5.81
N PRO A 98 8.27 -18.55 4.54
CA PRO A 98 6.91 -18.95 4.22
C PRO A 98 6.67 -20.42 4.61
N SER A 99 5.47 -20.68 5.11
CA SER A 99 5.04 -21.98 5.62
C SER A 99 4.29 -22.83 4.59
N ASP A 100 3.72 -22.21 3.55
CA ASP A 100 3.00 -22.89 2.48
C ASP A 100 3.23 -22.24 1.10
N GLU A 101 2.67 -22.85 0.04
CA GLU A 101 2.81 -22.37 -1.34
C GLU A 101 2.09 -21.04 -1.59
N LEU A 102 1.00 -20.75 -0.88
CA LEU A 102 0.28 -19.49 -1.03
C LEU A 102 1.12 -18.33 -0.47
N GLU A 103 1.74 -18.52 0.70
CA GLU A 103 2.65 -17.54 1.29
C GLU A 103 3.87 -17.30 0.39
N LYS A 104 4.43 -18.35 -0.23
CA LYS A 104 5.51 -18.21 -1.21
C LYS A 104 5.08 -17.36 -2.39
N TYR A 105 3.90 -17.65 -2.96
CA TYR A 105 3.35 -16.89 -4.08
C TYR A 105 3.15 -15.40 -3.72
N ILE A 106 2.54 -15.11 -2.56
CA ILE A 106 2.35 -13.74 -2.07
C ILE A 106 3.69 -13.01 -1.96
N ILE A 107 4.70 -13.64 -1.36
CA ILE A 107 6.04 -13.04 -1.21
C ILE A 107 6.67 -12.80 -2.58
N GLU A 108 6.63 -13.79 -3.48
CA GLU A 108 7.23 -13.65 -4.81
C GLU A 108 6.61 -12.49 -5.60
N LYS A 109 5.29 -12.32 -5.54
CA LYS A 109 4.57 -11.29 -6.31
C LYS A 109 4.61 -9.91 -5.67
N LEU A 110 4.54 -9.86 -4.35
CA LEU A 110 4.31 -8.58 -3.66
C LEU A 110 5.52 -8.10 -2.88
N TYR A 111 6.42 -8.93 -2.38
CA TYR A 111 7.54 -8.45 -1.54
C TYR A 111 8.66 -7.82 -2.36
N THR A 112 9.03 -6.59 -2.03
CA THR A 112 10.19 -5.88 -2.60
C THR A 112 11.04 -5.23 -1.51
N PRO A 113 12.34 -4.93 -1.75
CA PRO A 113 13.16 -4.16 -0.81
C PRO A 113 12.51 -2.83 -0.40
N GLN A 114 11.85 -2.14 -1.33
CA GLN A 114 11.16 -0.87 -1.09
C GLN A 114 10.03 -1.03 -0.06
N ILE A 115 9.28 -2.14 -0.07
CA ILE A 115 8.22 -2.39 0.92
C ILE A 115 8.80 -2.57 2.31
N LYS A 116 9.93 -3.28 2.42
CA LYS A 116 10.63 -3.43 3.68
C LYS A 116 11.08 -2.07 4.21
N GLU A 117 11.65 -1.21 3.36
CA GLU A 117 12.05 0.14 3.73
C GLU A 117 10.87 0.99 4.19
N MET A 118 9.76 1.00 3.43
CA MET A 118 8.52 1.70 3.80
C MET A 118 8.01 1.26 5.18
N PHE A 119 7.87 -0.06 5.38
CA PHE A 119 7.35 -0.62 6.62
C PHE A 119 8.25 -0.32 7.83
N LEU A 120 9.57 -0.46 7.68
CA LEU A 120 10.51 -0.14 8.76
C LEU A 120 10.48 1.35 9.09
N THR A 121 10.39 2.21 8.07
CA THR A 121 10.25 3.66 8.25
C THR A 121 9.01 3.98 9.08
N ARG A 122 7.87 3.36 8.80
CA ARG A 122 6.64 3.54 9.59
C ARG A 122 6.72 2.96 11.00
N LYS A 123 7.25 1.74 11.17
CA LYS A 123 7.31 1.04 12.47
C LYS A 123 8.16 1.77 13.52
N PHE A 124 9.20 2.48 13.09
CA PHE A 124 10.18 3.08 14.00
C PHE A 124 10.02 4.58 14.19
N MET A 125 8.99 5.22 13.63
CA MET A 125 8.96 6.68 13.59
C MET A 125 8.23 7.39 14.73
N THR A 126 8.84 8.52 15.08
CA THR A 126 8.31 9.64 15.87
C THR A 126 8.11 10.90 15.03
N ASN A 127 8.33 10.83 13.70
CA ASN A 127 8.38 11.96 12.78
C ASN A 127 7.46 11.75 11.55
N PRO A 128 7.12 12.82 10.80
CA PRO A 128 6.22 12.75 9.65
C PRO A 128 6.78 11.94 8.46
N ILE A 129 5.95 11.14 7.80
CA ILE A 129 6.26 10.35 6.60
C ILE A 129 5.78 11.09 5.36
N LEU A 130 6.63 11.20 4.33
CA LEU A 130 6.18 11.57 3.00
C LEU A 130 5.45 10.39 2.33
N GLU A 131 4.17 10.55 2.05
CA GLU A 131 3.30 9.49 1.52
C GLU A 131 3.12 9.59 0.00
N GLU A 132 2.81 10.80 -0.46
CA GLU A 132 2.57 11.08 -1.87
C GLU A 132 3.28 12.36 -2.27
N PHE A 133 3.84 12.33 -3.47
CA PHE A 133 4.45 13.48 -4.12
C PHE A 133 3.95 13.51 -5.56
N GLU A 134 3.24 14.58 -5.91
CA GLU A 134 2.67 14.76 -7.24
C GLU A 134 3.02 16.15 -7.79
N VAL A 135 3.42 16.20 -9.06
CA VAL A 135 3.60 17.45 -9.80
C VAL A 135 2.40 17.65 -10.73
N ILE A 136 1.60 18.67 -10.47
CA ILE A 136 0.41 19.02 -11.25
C ILE A 136 0.76 20.18 -12.17
N LYS A 137 0.48 20.07 -13.47
CA LYS A 137 0.64 21.17 -14.42
C LYS A 137 -0.67 21.95 -14.54
N PHE A 138 -0.59 23.26 -14.37
CA PHE A 138 -1.69 24.19 -14.60
C PHE A 138 -1.40 25.02 -15.84
N VAL A 139 -2.44 25.26 -16.63
CA VAL A 139 -2.40 26.20 -17.75
C VAL A 139 -3.46 27.25 -17.48
N LYS A 140 -3.03 28.50 -17.34
CA LYS A 140 -3.92 29.65 -17.13
C LYS A 140 -3.89 30.51 -18.39
N ASP A 141 -5.05 30.73 -18.99
CA ASP A 141 -5.17 31.65 -20.12
C ASP A 141 -5.06 33.09 -19.61
N THR A 142 -4.10 33.84 -20.16
CA THR A 142 -3.90 35.26 -19.85
C THR A 142 -4.06 36.10 -21.11
N PRO A 143 -4.26 37.43 -21.00
CA PRO A 143 -4.31 38.32 -22.17
C PRO A 143 -3.04 38.30 -23.03
N GLU A 144 -1.91 37.87 -22.47
CA GLU A 144 -0.60 37.78 -23.13
C GLU A 144 -0.33 36.39 -23.74
N GLY A 145 -1.24 35.43 -23.50
CA GLY A 145 -1.12 34.04 -23.93
C GLY A 145 -1.28 33.04 -22.78
N PRO A 146 -1.23 31.73 -23.06
CA PRO A 146 -1.30 30.70 -22.03
C PRO A 146 -0.04 30.72 -21.17
N LEU A 147 -0.23 30.82 -19.85
CA LEU A 147 0.82 30.73 -18.84
C LEU A 147 0.79 29.33 -18.22
N GLU A 148 1.92 28.62 -18.29
CA GLU A 148 2.08 27.34 -17.60
C GLU A 148 2.64 27.57 -16.19
N SER A 149 1.93 27.07 -15.17
CA SER A 149 2.43 26.96 -13.80
C SER A 149 2.40 25.50 -13.35
N TYR A 150 3.11 25.20 -12.26
CA TYR A 150 3.24 23.85 -11.72
C TYR A 150 2.87 23.90 -10.24
N GLY A 151 2.16 22.90 -9.74
CA GLY A 151 1.94 22.71 -8.31
C GLY A 151 2.63 21.46 -7.85
N VAL A 152 3.23 21.51 -6.67
CA VAL A 152 3.74 20.34 -5.97
C VAL A 152 2.76 20.02 -4.85
N ARG A 153 2.13 18.86 -4.92
CA ARG A 153 1.27 18.33 -3.87
C ARG A 153 2.06 17.28 -3.08
N ILE A 154 2.09 17.48 -1.77
CA ILE A 154 2.82 16.64 -0.83
C ILE A 154 1.82 16.18 0.24
N LEU A 155 1.61 14.87 0.34
CA LEU A 155 0.87 14.29 1.46
C LEU A 155 1.85 13.78 2.51
N ILE A 156 1.63 14.19 3.75
CA ILE A 156 2.50 13.89 4.87
C ILE A 156 1.67 13.19 5.96
N ASP A 157 2.00 11.96 6.31
CA ASP A 157 1.45 11.28 7.49
C ASP A 157 2.25 11.68 8.73
N LYS A 158 1.67 12.53 9.58
CA LYS A 158 2.39 13.10 10.74
C LYS A 158 2.73 12.08 11.82
N SER A 159 1.92 11.04 11.94
CA SER A 159 1.92 10.15 13.11
C SER A 159 2.13 8.68 12.74
N GLY A 160 2.06 8.32 11.46
CA GLY A 160 2.03 6.93 11.01
C GLY A 160 0.66 6.27 11.15
N ASP A 161 -0.35 7.03 11.60
CA ASP A 161 -1.74 6.59 11.76
C ASP A 161 -2.66 7.13 10.65
N ARG A 162 -2.10 7.57 9.52
CA ARG A 162 -2.83 8.16 8.39
C ARG A 162 -3.51 9.48 8.72
N ASP A 163 -2.92 10.24 9.64
CA ASP A 163 -3.29 11.64 9.89
C ASP A 163 -2.52 12.52 8.92
N PHE A 164 -3.18 12.82 7.79
CA PHE A 164 -2.53 13.45 6.65
C PHE A 164 -2.64 14.97 6.69
N ASP A 165 -1.48 15.62 6.59
CA ASP A 165 -1.38 17.00 6.14
C ASP A 165 -1.16 17.04 4.63
N GLU A 166 -1.81 17.99 3.96
CA GLU A 166 -1.53 18.31 2.57
C GLU A 166 -0.81 19.64 2.47
N VAL A 167 0.37 19.62 1.86
CA VAL A 167 1.11 20.84 1.48
C VAL A 167 1.01 20.99 -0.03
N PHE A 168 0.49 22.12 -0.48
CA PHE A 168 0.40 22.47 -1.89
C PHE A 168 1.21 23.74 -2.17
N LEU A 169 2.15 23.64 -3.11
CA LEU A 169 3.03 24.74 -3.50
C LEU A 169 2.91 25.00 -5.00
N GLU A 170 2.25 26.09 -5.39
CA GLU A 170 2.28 26.57 -6.78
C GLU A 170 3.62 27.27 -7.06
N THR A 171 4.24 26.94 -8.18
CA THR A 171 5.59 27.32 -8.55
C THR A 171 5.78 27.35 -10.07
N THR A 172 6.97 27.77 -10.51
CA THR A 172 7.36 27.79 -11.92
C THR A 172 8.19 26.55 -12.27
N LYS A 173 8.35 26.28 -13.58
CA LYS A 173 9.21 25.18 -14.06
C LYS A 173 10.65 25.29 -13.54
N GLY A 174 11.20 26.50 -13.53
CA GLY A 174 12.58 26.75 -13.10
C GLY A 174 12.79 26.39 -11.63
N THR A 175 11.93 26.92 -10.76
CA THR A 175 12.00 26.64 -9.31
C THR A 175 11.73 25.16 -8.99
N LEU A 176 10.81 24.51 -9.71
CA LEU A 176 10.61 23.06 -9.55
C LEU A 176 11.89 22.27 -9.87
N GLN A 177 12.60 22.63 -10.94
CA GLN A 177 13.85 22.00 -11.32
C GLN A 177 14.93 22.18 -10.23
N GLU A 178 15.01 23.37 -9.63
CA GLU A 178 15.93 23.64 -8.52
C GLU A 178 15.63 22.74 -7.31
N ILE A 179 14.35 22.58 -6.94
CA ILE A 179 13.94 21.70 -5.84
C ILE A 179 14.31 20.25 -6.13
N VAL A 180 14.03 19.75 -7.34
CA VAL A 180 14.37 18.37 -7.75
C VAL A 180 15.88 18.14 -7.72
N ASN A 181 16.66 19.10 -8.19
CA ASN A 181 18.12 19.02 -8.17
C ASN A 181 18.65 18.96 -6.73
N TYR A 182 18.16 19.84 -5.84
CA TYR A 182 18.53 19.84 -4.44
C TYR A 182 18.22 18.52 -3.73
N ILE A 183 17.01 17.99 -3.92
CA ILE A 183 16.63 16.67 -3.36
C ILE A 183 17.56 15.57 -3.88
N SER A 184 17.86 15.58 -5.19
CA SER A 184 18.75 14.59 -5.80
C SER A 184 20.17 14.67 -5.25
N GLU A 185 20.70 15.86 -5.01
CA GLU A 185 22.01 16.08 -4.38
C GLU A 185 22.06 15.51 -2.96
N VAL A 186 21.04 15.81 -2.13
CA VAL A 186 20.94 15.29 -0.75
C VAL A 186 20.92 13.76 -0.73
N ILE A 187 20.12 13.14 -1.60
CA ILE A 187 20.05 11.67 -1.71
C ILE A 187 21.40 11.07 -2.18
N SER A 188 22.08 11.75 -3.10
CA SER A 188 23.31 11.25 -3.72
C SER A 188 24.54 11.36 -2.80
N ASP A 189 24.59 12.40 -1.95
CA ASP A 189 25.70 12.60 -1.00
C ASP A 189 25.68 11.59 0.16
N ASP A 190 24.50 11.12 0.58
CA ASP A 190 24.38 10.05 1.57
C ASP A 190 24.80 8.68 1.00
N ALA A 191 24.60 8.43 -0.30
CA ALA A 191 25.09 7.22 -0.96
C ALA A 191 26.63 7.14 -0.99
N ARG A 192 27.31 8.28 -1.21
CA ARG A 192 28.78 8.34 -1.27
C ARG A 192 29.47 8.19 0.08
N LYS A 193 28.89 8.73 1.16
CA LYS A 193 29.45 8.60 2.52
C LYS A 193 29.37 7.16 3.08
N ASN A 194 28.44 6.34 2.60
CA ASN A 194 28.31 4.95 3.02
C ASN A 194 29.25 4.02 2.25
N SER A 195 29.60 4.32 0.99
CA SER A 195 30.56 3.55 0.19
C SER A 195 32.03 3.75 0.57
N GLU A 196 32.36 4.75 1.39
CA GLU A 196 33.73 5.00 1.89
C GLU A 196 34.00 4.35 3.27
N LYS A 197 33.03 3.60 3.80
CA LYS A 197 33.12 2.90 5.10
C LYS A 197 33.07 1.36 5.01
N GLU A 198 33.08 0.79 3.81
CA GLU A 198 33.23 -0.66 3.58
C GLU A 198 34.66 -1.03 3.19
#